data_AF-A0A0G1SK68-F1
#
_entry.id   AF-A0A0G1SK68-F1
#
_cell.length_a   1.000
_cell.length_b   1.000
_cell.length_c   1.000
_cell.angle_alpha   90.00
_cell.angle_beta   90.00
_cell.angle_gamma   90.00
#
_symmetry.space_group_name_H-M   'P 1'
#
loop_
_entity.id
_entity.type
_entity.pdbx_description
1 polymer ?
#
loop_
_entity_poly.entity_id
_entity_poly.type
_entity_poly.pdbx_seq_one_letter_code
_entity_poly.pdbx_strand_id
1 'polypeptide(L)'
;MNKKSSAPTFVSAPTSLKDLLAANLPQKCTFPEGTVYISGGKFRGDFAPNSHMISDSKTSYIWTDDQKQGFKMTIDASTEADVQTEAPDGAVDVNEKLDYKCSTWLPDASVFALPSGVDFTDFSALTTPSASGGNSVQCTACASLTGDDKTQCLAVLNCK
;
A
#
# COMPACT_ATOMS: atom_id res chain seq x y z
N MET A 1 15.21 24.52 36.89
CA MET A 1 15.54 24.16 35.49
C MET A 1 15.92 22.69 35.44
N ASN A 2 14.99 21.76 35.18
CA ASN A 2 15.33 20.36 34.94
C ASN A 2 14.37 19.76 33.90
N LYS A 3 14.59 20.05 32.61
CA LYS A 3 14.02 19.23 31.53
C LYS A 3 14.82 17.92 31.51
N LYS A 4 14.28 16.86 32.13
CA LYS A 4 14.76 15.49 31.89
C LYS A 4 14.55 15.21 30.40
N SER A 5 15.66 15.15 29.67
CA SER A 5 15.69 14.67 28.29
C SER A 5 15.48 13.16 28.34
N SER A 6 14.25 12.71 28.09
CA SER A 6 13.98 11.28 27.87
C SER A 6 14.51 10.94 26.48
N ALA A 7 15.55 10.10 26.41
CA ALA A 7 15.97 9.50 25.16
C ALA A 7 14.78 8.72 24.54
N PRO A 8 14.61 8.73 23.20
CA PRO A 8 13.58 7.94 22.56
C PRO A 8 13.83 6.45 22.88
N THR A 9 12.85 5.81 23.52
CA THR A 9 12.84 4.36 23.74
C THR A 9 12.71 3.69 22.38
N PHE A 10 13.77 3.01 21.93
CA PHE A 10 13.72 2.18 20.74
C PHE A 10 13.15 0.82 21.10
N VAL A 11 12.02 0.45 20.51
CA VAL A 11 11.52 -0.93 20.57
C VAL A 11 12.09 -1.64 19.34
N SER A 12 13.08 -2.51 19.56
CA SER A 12 13.68 -3.36 18.53
C SER A 12 13.32 -4.81 18.84
N ALA A 13 12.21 -5.27 18.29
CA ALA A 13 11.83 -6.68 18.31
C ALA A 13 11.41 -7.07 16.88
N PRO A 14 11.67 -8.32 16.44
CA PRO A 14 11.17 -8.80 15.17
C PRO A 14 9.65 -8.64 15.10
N THR A 15 9.19 -7.80 14.18
CA THR A 15 7.76 -7.49 13.98
C THR A 15 7.49 -7.38 12.49
N SER A 16 6.24 -7.54 12.08
CA SER A 16 5.85 -7.32 10.68
C SER A 16 5.33 -5.89 10.46
N LEU A 17 5.35 -5.43 9.20
CA LEU A 17 4.73 -4.16 8.83
C LEU A 17 3.22 -4.18 9.16
N LYS A 18 2.56 -5.32 8.96
CA LYS A 18 1.16 -5.54 9.34
C LYS A 18 0.91 -5.29 10.83
N ASP A 19 1.78 -5.80 11.71
CA ASP A 19 1.67 -5.60 13.15
C ASP A 19 1.86 -4.13 13.56
N LEU A 20 2.82 -3.44 12.91
CA LEU A 20 3.05 -2.01 13.15
C LEU A 20 1.84 -1.15 12.77
N LEU A 21 1.21 -1.46 11.63
CA LEU A 21 -0.01 -0.81 11.17
C LEU A 21 -1.20 -1.08 12.10
N ALA A 22 -1.37 -2.33 12.54
CA ALA A 22 -2.41 -2.72 13.48
C ALA A 22 -2.26 -2.05 14.85
N ALA A 23 -1.02 -1.84 15.31
CA ALA A 23 -0.76 -1.11 16.55
C ALA A 23 -1.13 0.38 16.46
N ASN A 24 -1.07 0.97 15.26
CA ASN A 24 -1.43 2.36 14.96
C ASN A 24 -0.81 3.41 15.92
N LEU A 25 0.41 3.13 16.40
CA LEU A 25 1.13 4.03 17.28
C LEU A 25 1.82 5.13 16.46
N PRO A 26 1.83 6.39 16.92
CA PRO A 26 2.64 7.45 16.32
C PRO A 26 4.14 7.15 16.41
N GLN A 27 4.71 6.60 15.34
CA GLN A 27 6.10 6.16 15.33
C GLN A 27 6.74 6.24 13.95
N LYS A 28 8.07 6.41 13.98
CA LYS A 28 8.96 6.26 12.82
C LYS A 28 9.78 5.00 13.02
N CYS A 29 9.71 4.07 12.08
CA CYS A 29 10.52 2.85 12.10
C CYS A 29 11.45 2.78 10.89
N THR A 30 12.69 2.34 11.10
CA THR A 30 13.68 2.12 10.03
C THR A 30 14.12 0.67 9.99
N PHE A 31 14.41 0.18 8.79
CA PHE A 31 14.91 -1.17 8.51
C PHE A 31 15.83 -1.12 7.26
N PRO A 32 16.59 -2.17 6.93
CA PRO A 32 17.58 -2.12 5.86
C PRO A 32 17.05 -1.59 4.52
N GLU A 33 15.83 -1.99 4.15
CA GLU A 33 15.21 -1.64 2.86
C GLU A 33 14.30 -0.41 2.92
N GLY A 34 14.23 0.32 4.04
CA GLY A 34 13.38 1.50 4.07
C GLY A 34 13.08 2.15 5.42
N THR A 35 12.16 3.10 5.35
CA THR A 35 11.63 3.85 6.49
C THR A 35 10.12 3.89 6.41
N VAL A 36 9.45 3.71 7.56
CA VAL A 36 8.00 3.85 7.68
C VAL A 36 7.62 4.87 8.75
N TYR A 37 6.55 5.61 8.50
CA TYR A 37 5.93 6.56 9.42
C TYR A 37 4.46 6.18 9.60
N ILE A 38 4.02 6.11 10.85
CA ILE A 38 2.65 5.73 11.21
C ILE A 38 2.09 6.79 12.14
N SER A 39 0.88 7.26 11.88
CA SER A 39 0.16 8.15 12.79
C SER A 39 -1.31 8.27 12.42
N GLY A 40 -2.22 8.06 13.39
CA GLY A 40 -3.64 8.40 13.25
C GLY A 40 -4.32 7.69 12.08
N GLY A 41 -3.99 6.40 11.87
CA GLY A 41 -4.48 5.59 10.76
C GLY A 41 -3.80 5.87 9.41
N LYS A 42 -2.88 6.84 9.36
CA LYS A 42 -2.07 7.14 8.17
C LYS A 42 -0.75 6.40 8.22
N PHE A 43 -0.27 6.04 7.04
CA PHE A 43 0.98 5.34 6.81
C PHE A 43 1.76 6.02 5.69
N ARG A 44 3.07 6.13 5.85
CA ARG A 44 4.04 6.46 4.81
C ARG A 44 5.14 5.40 4.83
N GLY A 45 5.49 4.86 3.67
CA GLY A 45 6.65 4.01 3.47
C GLY A 45 7.54 4.60 2.38
N ASP A 46 8.84 4.64 2.65
CA ASP A 46 9.89 4.94 1.69
C ASP A 46 10.81 3.72 1.63
N PHE A 47 10.86 3.06 0.47
CA PHE A 47 11.51 1.77 0.28
C PHE A 47 12.59 1.87 -0.80
N ALA A 48 13.73 1.23 -0.54
CA ALA A 48 14.78 1.10 -1.53
C ALA A 48 14.30 0.22 -2.71
N PRO A 49 14.78 0.48 -3.94
CA PRO A 49 15.66 1.57 -4.30
C PRO A 49 14.97 2.95 -4.34
N ASN A 50 13.71 3.04 -4.79
CA ASN A 50 13.05 4.31 -5.15
C ASN A 50 11.51 4.26 -4.96
N SER A 51 10.97 3.34 -4.17
CA SER A 51 9.52 3.11 -4.07
C SER A 51 8.92 3.86 -2.87
N HIS A 52 7.74 4.44 -3.06
CA HIS A 52 7.04 5.21 -2.04
C HIS A 52 5.59 4.79 -1.95
N MET A 53 5.08 4.80 -0.73
CA MET A 53 3.67 4.51 -0.45
C MET A 53 3.13 5.46 0.60
N ILE A 54 1.96 6.05 0.35
CA ILE A 54 1.15 6.72 1.39
C ILE A 54 -0.18 6.00 1.47
N SER A 55 -0.68 5.76 2.67
CA SER A 55 -2.08 5.39 2.89
C SER A 55 -2.72 6.34 3.88
N ASP A 56 -3.91 6.84 3.55
CA ASP A 56 -4.68 7.74 4.41
C ASP A 56 -5.83 7.04 5.15
N SER A 57 -5.70 5.73 5.38
CA SER A 57 -6.71 4.77 5.87
C SER A 57 -7.78 4.36 4.88
N LYS A 58 -8.03 5.16 3.84
CA LYS A 58 -9.04 4.88 2.82
C LYS A 58 -8.42 4.59 1.46
N THR A 59 -7.46 5.42 1.08
CA THR A 59 -6.78 5.37 -0.22
C THR A 59 -5.30 5.15 0.02
N SER A 60 -4.75 4.15 -0.68
CA SER A 60 -3.32 3.92 -0.79
C SER A 60 -2.81 4.48 -2.10
N TYR A 61 -1.69 5.17 -2.06
CA TYR A 61 -0.99 5.82 -3.16
C TYR A 61 0.40 5.22 -3.25
N ILE A 62 0.79 4.74 -4.40
CA ILE A 62 2.09 4.13 -4.65
C ILE A 62 2.72 4.81 -5.85
N TRP A 63 3.99 5.15 -5.76
CA TRP A 63 4.78 5.68 -6.88
C TRP A 63 6.24 5.34 -6.69
N THR A 64 7.00 5.49 -7.76
CA THR A 64 8.46 5.32 -7.74
C THR A 64 9.09 6.65 -8.11
N ASP A 65 10.24 6.98 -7.54
CA ASP A 65 11.05 8.08 -8.06
C ASP A 65 11.36 7.85 -9.55
N ASP A 66 11.63 8.94 -10.26
CA ASP A 66 11.84 9.00 -11.73
C ASP A 66 10.59 8.75 -12.59
N GLN A 67 9.45 8.37 -12.00
CA GLN A 67 8.17 8.26 -12.70
C GLN A 67 7.25 9.45 -12.39
N LYS A 68 6.64 10.02 -13.43
CA LYS A 68 5.58 11.03 -13.28
C LYS A 68 4.21 10.40 -13.02
N GLN A 69 4.12 9.08 -13.06
CA GLN A 69 2.90 8.33 -12.90
C GLN A 69 2.96 7.50 -11.63
N GLY A 70 1.88 7.52 -10.87
CA GLY A 70 1.66 6.67 -9.72
C GLY A 70 0.29 5.99 -9.80
N PHE A 71 0.04 5.09 -8.86
CA PHE A 71 -1.21 4.36 -8.75
C PHE A 71 -1.88 4.71 -7.43
N LYS A 72 -3.20 4.84 -7.44
CA LYS A 72 -4.00 4.93 -6.21
C LYS A 72 -5.05 3.84 -6.19
N MET A 73 -5.31 3.30 -5.01
CA MET A 73 -6.31 2.27 -4.77
C MET A 73 -7.08 2.61 -3.51
N THR A 74 -8.40 2.67 -3.62
CA THR A 74 -9.32 2.85 -2.50
C THR A 74 -9.73 1.46 -2.01
N ILE A 75 -9.51 1.19 -0.73
CA ILE A 75 -10.01 -0.03 -0.11
C ILE A 75 -11.34 0.34 0.54
N ASP A 76 -12.44 -0.19 0.00
CA ASP A 76 -13.73 -0.13 0.68
C ASP A 76 -13.67 -1.05 1.91
N ALA A 77 -13.69 -0.45 3.10
CA ALA A 77 -13.65 -1.14 4.39
C ALA A 77 -14.81 -2.14 4.62
N SER A 78 -15.80 -2.18 3.71
CA SER A 78 -16.90 -3.17 3.71
C SER A 78 -16.46 -4.53 3.14
N THR A 79 -15.28 -4.58 2.52
CA THR A 79 -14.65 -5.80 2.05
C THR A 79 -13.50 -6.09 3.00
N GLU A 80 -13.70 -7.06 3.89
CA GLU A 80 -12.60 -7.79 4.52
C GLU A 80 -11.86 -8.54 3.42
N ALA A 81 -11.13 -7.81 2.58
CA ALA A 81 -10.15 -8.39 1.70
C ALA A 81 -9.02 -8.83 2.62
N ASP A 82 -8.97 -10.13 2.89
CA ASP A 82 -7.72 -10.78 3.22
C ASP A 82 -6.70 -10.29 2.19
N VAL A 83 -5.80 -9.39 2.62
CA VAL A 83 -4.73 -8.87 1.77
C VAL A 83 -3.70 -10.00 1.60
N GLN A 84 -4.12 -11.12 1.03
CA GLN A 84 -3.28 -12.01 0.25
C GLN A 84 -3.06 -11.32 -1.10
N THR A 85 -2.29 -10.24 -1.07
CA THR A 85 -1.60 -9.81 -2.28
C THR A 85 -0.40 -10.74 -2.37
N GLU A 86 -0.44 -11.71 -3.28
CA GLU A 86 0.80 -12.28 -3.80
C GLU A 86 1.58 -11.09 -4.34
N ALA A 87 2.54 -10.63 -3.55
CA ALA A 87 3.41 -9.53 -3.88
C ALA A 87 4.05 -9.88 -5.23
N PRO A 88 3.88 -9.06 -6.30
CA PRO A 88 4.63 -9.29 -7.53
C PRO A 88 6.13 -9.34 -7.18
N ASP A 89 6.91 -10.14 -7.89
CA ASP A 89 8.36 -10.27 -7.67
C ASP A 89 9.00 -8.88 -7.50
N GLY A 90 9.51 -8.58 -6.30
CA GLY A 90 10.07 -7.27 -5.92
C GLY A 90 9.17 -6.35 -5.07
N ALA A 91 7.96 -6.76 -4.68
CA ALA A 91 7.14 -6.02 -3.72
C ALA A 91 7.46 -6.39 -2.26
N VAL A 92 7.28 -5.44 -1.35
CA VAL A 92 7.57 -5.59 0.09
C VAL A 92 6.60 -6.60 0.71
N ASP A 93 7.11 -7.69 1.28
CA ASP A 93 6.30 -8.63 2.06
C ASP A 93 5.92 -7.99 3.41
N VAL A 94 4.64 -7.64 3.55
CA VAL A 94 4.10 -6.99 4.74
C VAL A 94 4.01 -7.89 5.97
N ASN A 95 4.11 -9.21 5.78
CA ASN A 95 4.08 -10.21 6.85
C ASN A 95 5.48 -10.65 7.28
N GLU A 96 6.52 -10.28 6.51
CA GLU A 96 7.91 -10.57 6.87
C GLU A 96 8.24 -9.93 8.21
N LYS A 97 8.87 -10.71 9.09
CA LYS A 97 9.32 -10.24 10.40
C LYS A 97 10.71 -9.66 10.26
N LEU A 98 10.81 -8.35 10.41
CA LEU A 98 12.07 -7.61 10.35
C LEU A 98 12.40 -6.95 11.69
N ASP A 99 13.68 -6.68 11.90
CA ASP A 99 14.17 -5.91 13.04
C ASP A 99 13.96 -4.41 12.82
N TYR A 100 12.71 -3.98 12.91
CA TYR A 100 12.35 -2.56 12.84
C TYR A 100 12.94 -1.79 14.02
N LYS A 101 13.62 -0.68 13.73
CA LYS A 101 14.09 0.27 14.74
C LYS A 101 13.09 1.42 14.84
N CYS A 102 12.11 1.26 15.73
CA CYS A 102 11.05 2.24 15.93
C CYS A 102 11.41 3.28 16.98
N SER A 103 11.05 4.53 16.73
CA SER A 103 11.15 5.64 17.68
C SER A 103 9.84 6.42 17.70
N THR A 104 9.49 6.95 18.87
CA THR A 104 8.36 7.87 18.99
C THR A 104 8.61 9.09 18.12
N TRP A 105 7.60 9.47 17.36
CA TRP A 105 7.67 10.60 16.45
C TRP A 105 6.47 11.52 16.69
N LEU A 106 6.72 12.83 16.74
CA LEU A 106 5.65 13.82 16.74
C LEU A 106 5.16 13.97 15.29
N PRO A 107 3.91 13.59 14.97
CA PRO A 107 3.45 13.56 13.59
C PRO A 107 3.51 14.93 12.93
N ASP A 108 4.06 14.95 11.72
CA ASP A 108 4.05 16.09 10.82
C ASP A 108 3.18 15.75 9.60
N ALA A 109 2.18 16.58 9.35
CA ALA A 109 1.24 16.38 8.24
C ALA A 109 1.94 16.38 6.87
N SER A 110 3.07 17.08 6.72
CA SER A 110 3.83 17.16 5.48
C SER A 110 4.42 15.81 5.04
N VAL A 111 4.69 14.90 5.99
CA VAL A 111 5.21 13.54 5.69
C VAL A 111 4.17 12.68 4.96
N PHE A 112 2.88 12.98 5.15
CA PHE A 112 1.76 12.29 4.48
C PHE A 112 1.20 13.08 3.29
N ALA A 113 1.86 14.17 2.88
CA ALA A 113 1.46 14.90 1.69
C ALA A 113 1.93 14.15 0.43
N LEU A 114 1.08 14.12 -0.59
CA LEU A 114 1.44 13.57 -1.89
C LEU A 114 2.40 14.54 -2.62
N PRO A 115 3.35 14.03 -3.42
CA PRO A 115 4.27 14.86 -4.19
C PRO A 115 3.53 15.64 -5.29
N SER A 116 3.86 16.92 -5.48
CA SER A 116 3.16 17.82 -6.43
C SER A 116 3.51 17.62 -7.92
N GLY A 117 4.00 16.44 -8.31
CA GLY A 117 4.47 16.15 -9.67
C GLY A 117 4.21 14.73 -10.15
N VAL A 118 3.40 13.97 -9.40
CA VAL A 118 3.00 12.59 -9.73
C VAL A 118 1.51 12.57 -10.02
N ASP A 119 1.15 12.11 -11.20
CA ASP A 119 -0.23 11.88 -11.61
C ASP A 119 -0.66 10.48 -11.17
N PHE A 120 -1.62 10.41 -10.24
CA PHE A 120 -2.13 9.14 -9.70
C PHE A 120 -3.31 8.62 -10.51
N THR A 121 -3.10 7.50 -11.19
CA THR A 121 -4.17 6.78 -11.88
C THR A 121 -4.95 5.93 -10.88
N ASP A 122 -6.28 5.95 -10.99
CA ASP A 122 -7.17 5.21 -10.10
C ASP A 122 -7.32 3.74 -10.54
N PHE A 123 -6.90 2.82 -9.68
CA PHE A 123 -6.99 1.38 -9.87
C PHE A 123 -7.98 0.72 -8.91
N SER A 124 -8.77 1.50 -8.16
CA SER A 124 -9.72 0.97 -7.16
C SER A 124 -10.77 0.04 -7.79
N ALA A 125 -11.10 0.26 -9.06
CA ALA A 125 -12.02 -0.60 -9.81
C ALA A 125 -11.48 -2.02 -10.06
N LEU A 126 -10.16 -2.22 -10.02
CA LEU A 126 -9.53 -3.53 -10.23
C LEU A 126 -9.43 -4.34 -8.94
N THR A 127 -9.43 -3.68 -7.78
CA THR A 127 -9.24 -4.32 -6.46
C THR A 127 -10.52 -4.59 -5.71
N THR A 128 -11.70 -4.22 -6.26
CA THR A 128 -12.97 -4.67 -5.69
C THR A 128 -13.05 -6.19 -5.89
N PRO A 129 -12.95 -7.00 -4.82
CA PRO A 129 -13.36 -8.38 -4.92
C PRO A 129 -14.87 -8.29 -5.13
N SER A 130 -15.36 -8.64 -6.32
CA SER A 130 -16.76 -9.03 -6.48
C SER A 130 -16.97 -10.29 -5.63
N ALA A 131 -17.14 -10.08 -4.33
CA ALA A 131 -17.74 -11.02 -3.41
C ALA A 131 -19.17 -11.19 -3.94
N SER A 132 -19.40 -12.29 -4.65
CA SER A 132 -20.55 -12.59 -5.52
C SER A 132 -20.47 -12.03 -6.95
N GLY A 133 -19.89 -12.83 -7.84
CA GLY A 133 -20.36 -12.98 -9.23
C GLY A 133 -20.27 -11.77 -10.14
N GLY A 134 -19.25 -11.74 -10.99
CA GLY A 134 -19.36 -10.99 -12.23
C GLY A 134 -18.03 -10.85 -12.93
N ASN A 135 -17.81 -11.69 -13.93
CA ASN A 135 -16.80 -11.49 -14.97
C ASN A 135 -16.95 -10.12 -15.68
N SER A 136 -17.91 -9.24 -15.32
CA SER A 136 -18.34 -8.06 -16.09
C SER A 136 -17.22 -7.08 -16.45
N VAL A 137 -16.31 -6.76 -15.53
CA VAL A 137 -15.20 -5.84 -15.82
C VAL A 137 -14.17 -6.52 -16.74
N GLN A 138 -13.92 -7.80 -16.53
CA GLN A 138 -12.98 -8.59 -17.33
C GLN A 138 -13.57 -8.92 -18.72
N CYS A 139 -14.90 -9.12 -18.83
CA CYS A 139 -15.63 -9.24 -20.08
C CYS A 139 -15.59 -7.94 -20.87
N THR A 140 -15.69 -6.80 -20.20
CA THR A 140 -15.58 -5.48 -20.84
C THR A 140 -14.17 -5.26 -21.38
N ALA A 141 -13.13 -5.72 -20.66
CA ALA A 141 -11.76 -5.76 -21.17
C ALA A 141 -11.63 -6.72 -22.37
N CYS A 142 -12.17 -7.94 -22.32
CA CYS A 142 -12.17 -8.86 -23.47
C CYS A 142 -12.92 -8.31 -24.68
N ALA A 143 -14.00 -7.54 -24.47
CA ALA A 143 -14.78 -6.95 -25.54
C ALA A 143 -13.98 -5.94 -26.39
N SER A 144 -12.93 -5.35 -25.80
CA SER A 144 -12.00 -4.43 -26.45
C SER A 144 -10.96 -5.13 -27.36
N LEU A 145 -10.78 -6.45 -27.21
CA LEU A 145 -9.92 -7.25 -28.08
C LEU A 145 -10.63 -7.56 -29.42
N THR A 146 -9.89 -8.04 -30.41
CA THR A 146 -10.45 -8.48 -31.70
C THR A 146 -9.93 -9.87 -32.07
N GLY A 147 -10.63 -10.55 -32.97
CA GLY A 147 -10.22 -11.88 -33.44
C GLY A 147 -10.29 -12.97 -32.37
N ASP A 148 -9.41 -13.97 -32.50
CA ASP A 148 -9.42 -15.17 -31.66
C ASP A 148 -9.10 -14.88 -30.20
N ASP A 149 -8.29 -13.85 -29.93
CA ASP A 149 -7.94 -13.41 -28.59
C ASP A 149 -9.17 -12.95 -27.79
N LYS A 150 -10.12 -12.26 -28.46
CA LYS A 150 -11.41 -11.91 -27.85
C LYS A 150 -12.22 -13.16 -27.51
N THR A 151 -12.32 -14.09 -28.46
CA THR A 151 -13.12 -15.32 -28.30
C THR A 151 -12.61 -16.16 -27.14
N GLN A 152 -11.29 -16.33 -27.05
CA GLN A 152 -10.66 -17.13 -25.99
C GLN A 152 -10.75 -16.43 -24.62
N CYS A 153 -10.54 -15.12 -24.58
CA CYS A 153 -10.68 -14.30 -23.37
C CYS A 153 -12.10 -14.41 -22.79
N LEU A 154 -13.14 -14.26 -23.62
CA LEU A 154 -14.53 -14.38 -23.21
C LEU A 154 -14.89 -15.81 -22.75
N ALA A 155 -14.38 -16.84 -23.45
CA ALA A 155 -14.67 -18.23 -23.14
C ALA A 155 -14.06 -18.67 -21.80
N VAL A 156 -12.78 -18.36 -21.56
CA VAL A 156 -12.08 -18.72 -20.31
C VAL A 156 -12.75 -18.06 -19.11
N LEU A 157 -13.18 -16.82 -19.28
CA LEU A 157 -13.84 -16.04 -18.24
C LEU A 157 -15.35 -16.27 -18.21
N ASN A 158 -15.93 -17.23 -18.92
CA ASN A 158 -17.39 -17.47 -18.92
C ASN A 158 -18.23 -16.18 -19.08
N CYS A 159 -17.74 -15.27 -19.91
CA CYS A 159 -18.42 -14.04 -20.30
C CYS A 159 -19.43 -14.39 -21.38
N LYS A 160 -20.70 -14.59 -20.97
CA LYS A 160 -21.80 -14.83 -21.91
C LYS A 160 -22.38 -13.52 -22.42
#